data_AF-A0A7S1K4D4-F1
#
_entry.id   AF-A0A7S1K4D4-F1
#
_cell.length_a   1.000
_cell.length_b   1.000
_cell.length_c   1.000
_cell.angle_alpha   90.00
_cell.angle_beta   90.00
_cell.angle_gamma   90.00
#
_symmetry.space_group_name_H-M   'P 1'
#
loop_
_entity.id
_entity.type
_entity.pdbx_description
1 polymer ?
#
loop_
_entity_poly.entity_id
_entity_poly.type
_entity_poly.pdbx_seq_one_letter_code
_entity_poly.pdbx_strand_id
1 'polypeptide(L)'
;MEGLGGGREVRTVHVGALDAVSLKQGGVFDGWGSSRLPSIREIRMYLEVSDELEPLAAAELIRSGLSTLLTAGVRGLRRVAVELLDELGDLRDAIREVIPYGTRVGGFTIDTREHDDVEDISLLATRGP
;
A
#
# COMPACT_ATOMS: atom_id res chain seq x y z
N MET A 1 21.21 29.90 4.17
CA MET A 1 21.20 28.43 4.01
C MET A 1 19.83 28.07 3.45
N GLU A 2 19.71 28.16 2.13
CA GLU A 2 18.51 27.82 1.35
C GLU A 2 18.29 26.30 1.42
N GLY A 3 17.11 25.73 1.68
CA GLY A 3 15.81 26.08 1.12
C GLY A 3 15.36 25.01 0.11
N LEU A 4 15.42 23.72 0.47
CA LEU A 4 15.08 22.61 -0.45
C LEU A 4 14.01 21.64 0.09
N GLY A 5 13.33 21.98 1.18
CA GLY A 5 12.54 21.03 1.98
C GLY A 5 11.01 21.18 1.97
N GLY A 6 10.39 21.86 1.00
CA GLY A 6 8.94 22.11 1.04
C GLY A 6 8.18 22.06 -0.28
N GLY A 7 8.83 22.39 -1.41
CA GLY A 7 8.17 22.63 -2.69
C GLY A 7 8.34 21.57 -3.78
N ARG A 8 8.99 20.44 -3.49
CA ARG A 8 9.18 19.38 -4.48
C ARG A 8 8.03 18.38 -4.36
N GLU A 9 7.25 18.23 -5.42
CA GLU A 9 6.27 17.15 -5.56
C GLU A 9 6.95 15.96 -6.23
N VAL A 10 6.92 14.81 -5.56
CA VAL A 10 7.26 13.53 -6.15
C VAL A 10 5.97 12.95 -6.71
N ARG A 11 5.94 12.73 -8.02
CA ARG A 11 4.77 12.17 -8.70
C ARG A 11 4.47 10.76 -8.21
N THR A 12 5.47 9.88 -8.22
CA THR A 12 5.30 8.48 -7.85
C THR A 12 6.53 8.00 -7.11
N VAL A 13 6.32 7.35 -5.96
CA VAL A 13 7.34 6.59 -5.24
C VAL A 13 7.08 5.11 -5.48
N HIS A 14 8.15 4.38 -5.81
CA HIS A 14 8.12 2.94 -6.00
C HIS A 14 8.88 2.26 -4.86
N VAL A 15 8.24 1.30 -4.21
CA VAL A 15 8.83 0.47 -3.16
C VAL A 15 8.81 -0.98 -3.65
N GLY A 16 9.99 -1.60 -3.73
CA GLY A 16 10.12 -2.99 -4.18
C GLY A 16 9.99 -3.23 -5.68
N ALA A 17 10.09 -2.19 -6.53
CA ALA A 17 9.85 -2.34 -7.98
C ALA A 17 10.90 -3.19 -8.73
N LEU A 18 12.09 -3.35 -8.17
CA LEU A 18 13.14 -4.21 -8.74
C LEU A 18 13.28 -5.53 -7.97
N ASP A 19 12.91 -5.52 -6.69
CA ASP A 19 13.03 -6.63 -5.76
C ASP A 19 11.94 -6.46 -4.71
N ALA A 20 10.95 -7.35 -4.73
CA ALA A 20 9.74 -7.19 -3.93
C ALA A 20 10.09 -7.19 -2.44
N VAL A 21 9.38 -6.36 -1.66
CA VAL A 21 9.64 -6.29 -0.22
C VAL A 21 8.88 -7.41 0.48
N SER A 22 9.61 -8.34 1.07
CA SER A 22 9.03 -9.40 1.88
C SER A 22 8.23 -8.85 3.07
N LEU A 23 6.95 -9.22 3.15
CA LEU A 23 6.05 -8.87 4.24
C LEU A 23 6.34 -9.77 5.45
N LYS A 24 6.99 -9.23 6.48
CA LYS A 24 7.37 -10.02 7.68
C LYS A 24 6.66 -9.62 8.96
N GLN A 25 6.57 -8.31 9.30
CA GLN A 25 5.92 -7.87 10.56
C GLN A 25 5.62 -6.36 10.67
N GLY A 26 5.32 -5.68 9.55
CA GLY A 26 5.12 -4.23 9.52
C GLY A 26 6.39 -3.45 9.14
N GLY A 27 6.32 -2.12 9.08
CA GLY A 27 7.45 -1.25 8.71
C GLY A 27 7.36 -0.61 7.32
N VAL A 28 6.95 -1.36 6.28
CA VAL A 28 6.87 -0.83 4.90
C VAL A 28 5.83 0.29 4.77
N PHE A 29 4.82 0.27 5.64
CA PHE A 29 3.73 1.25 5.67
C PHE A 29 3.97 2.40 6.65
N ASP A 30 5.10 2.42 7.36
CA ASP A 30 5.34 3.38 8.45
C ASP A 30 6.16 4.59 7.99
N GLY A 31 6.06 5.70 8.72
CA GLY A 31 6.92 6.89 8.53
C GLY A 31 6.56 7.83 7.36
N TRP A 32 5.63 7.46 6.50
CA TRP A 32 5.21 8.27 5.32
C TRP A 32 4.63 9.64 5.67
N GLY A 33 4.12 9.80 6.89
CA GLY A 33 3.56 11.05 7.41
C GLY A 33 4.59 12.12 7.81
N SER A 34 5.88 11.81 7.73
CA SER A 34 6.94 12.69 8.20
C SER A 34 6.92 14.05 7.46
N SER A 35 6.95 15.14 8.22
CA SER A 35 7.02 16.51 7.68
C SER A 35 8.30 16.79 6.90
N ARG A 36 9.33 15.94 7.05
CA ARG A 36 10.60 16.01 6.31
C ARG A 36 10.49 15.43 4.89
N LEU A 37 9.45 14.65 4.61
CA LEU A 37 9.24 14.07 3.27
C LEU A 37 8.65 15.12 2.32
N PRO A 38 8.98 15.05 1.01
CA PRO A 38 8.33 15.88 -0.01
C PRO A 38 6.83 15.59 -0.09
N SER A 39 6.10 16.42 -0.84
CA SER A 39 4.74 16.06 -1.25
C SER A 39 4.82 14.83 -2.16
N ILE A 40 4.00 13.82 -1.93
CA ILE A 40 3.98 12.58 -2.71
C ILE A 40 2.56 12.40 -3.23
N ARG A 41 2.41 12.30 -4.55
CA ARG A 41 1.09 12.14 -5.17
C ARG A 41 0.64 10.68 -5.20
N GLU A 42 1.55 9.76 -5.48
CA GLU A 42 1.28 8.33 -5.61
C GLU A 42 2.38 7.49 -4.97
N ILE A 43 1.99 6.42 -4.28
CA ILE A 43 2.89 5.39 -3.76
C ILE A 43 2.50 4.07 -4.40
N ARG A 44 3.48 3.33 -4.93
CA ARG A 44 3.32 1.96 -5.43
C ARG A 44 4.25 1.03 -4.65
N MET A 45 3.69 -0.05 -4.12
CA MET A 45 4.41 -1.05 -3.35
C MET A 45 4.27 -2.40 -4.03
N TYR A 46 5.37 -3.11 -4.17
CA TYR A 46 5.42 -4.50 -4.62
C TYR A 46 5.89 -5.32 -3.43
N LEU A 47 5.00 -6.16 -2.92
CA LEU A 47 5.22 -6.95 -1.72
C LEU A 47 5.17 -8.43 -2.06
N GLU A 48 6.08 -9.19 -1.48
CA GLU A 48 6.04 -10.65 -1.51
C GLU A 48 5.55 -11.10 -0.14
N VAL A 49 4.56 -11.99 -0.09
CA VAL A 49 4.11 -12.54 1.18
C VAL A 49 5.04 -13.68 1.57
N SER A 50 5.53 -13.66 2.80
CA SER A 50 6.41 -14.72 3.28
C SER A 50 5.59 -16.02 3.44
N ASP A 51 6.09 -17.15 2.93
CA ASP A 51 5.49 -18.49 3.08
C ASP A 51 5.18 -18.88 4.53
N GLU A 52 5.91 -18.27 5.48
CA GLU A 52 5.75 -18.46 6.92
C GLU A 52 4.48 -17.80 7.50
N LEU A 53 3.86 -16.87 6.76
CA LEU A 53 2.65 -16.17 7.21
C LEU A 53 1.40 -16.89 6.75
N GLU A 54 0.52 -17.20 7.70
CA GLU A 54 -0.82 -17.65 7.36
C GLU A 54 -1.57 -16.57 6.54
N PRO A 55 -2.37 -16.96 5.54
CA PRO A 55 -3.06 -16.03 4.64
C PRO A 55 -3.85 -14.91 5.37
N LEU A 56 -4.60 -15.26 6.41
CA LEU A 56 -5.36 -14.28 7.20
C LEU A 56 -4.47 -13.33 8.01
N ALA A 57 -3.35 -13.83 8.53
CA ALA A 57 -2.39 -13.00 9.25
C ALA A 57 -1.71 -12.00 8.29
N ALA A 58 -1.32 -12.45 7.10
CA ALA A 58 -0.80 -11.56 6.05
C ALA A 58 -1.84 -10.50 5.64
N ALA A 59 -3.10 -10.91 5.46
CA ALA A 59 -4.19 -10.01 5.10
C ALA A 59 -4.42 -8.92 6.17
N GLU A 60 -4.44 -9.27 7.45
CA GLU A 60 -4.56 -8.30 8.55
C GLU A 60 -3.35 -7.37 8.65
N LEU A 61 -2.13 -7.87 8.40
CA LEU A 61 -0.93 -7.03 8.35
C LEU A 61 -1.04 -5.99 7.23
N ILE A 62 -1.49 -6.39 6.04
CA ILE A 62 -1.70 -5.49 4.91
C ILE A 62 -2.80 -4.48 5.21
N ARG A 63 -3.93 -4.92 5.76
CA ARG A 63 -5.04 -4.03 6.16
C ARG A 63 -4.61 -2.99 7.18
N SER A 64 -3.94 -3.43 8.24
CA SER A 64 -3.47 -2.57 9.32
C SER A 64 -2.41 -1.59 8.81
N GLY A 65 -1.42 -2.08 8.06
CA GLY A 65 -0.37 -1.27 7.47
C GLY A 65 -0.90 -0.23 6.48
N LEU A 66 -1.73 -0.65 5.52
CA LEU A 66 -2.35 0.26 4.57
C LEU A 66 -3.19 1.33 5.28
N SER A 67 -3.91 0.96 6.33
CA SER A 67 -4.67 1.94 7.13
C SER A 67 -3.76 2.96 7.82
N THR A 68 -2.64 2.52 8.39
CA THR A 68 -1.62 3.40 8.97
C THR A 68 -1.08 4.37 7.93
N LEU A 69 -0.69 3.89 6.74
CA LEU A 69 -0.17 4.75 5.67
C LEU A 69 -1.20 5.79 5.22
N LEU A 70 -2.44 5.37 4.96
CA LEU A 70 -3.50 6.26 4.46
C LEU A 70 -3.89 7.34 5.47
N THR A 71 -3.73 7.06 6.77
CA THR A 71 -3.99 8.01 7.85
C THR A 71 -2.75 8.80 8.30
N ALA A 72 -1.56 8.48 7.78
CA ALA A 72 -0.30 9.10 8.19
C ALA A 72 -0.19 10.60 7.85
N GLY A 73 -1.09 11.15 7.02
CA GLY A 73 -1.06 12.56 6.64
C GLY A 73 -0.03 12.89 5.57
N VAL A 74 0.25 11.94 4.66
CA VAL A 74 1.15 12.14 3.51
C VAL A 74 0.66 13.31 2.66
N ARG A 75 1.48 14.37 2.57
CA ARG A 75 1.13 15.58 1.84
C ARG A 75 0.99 15.28 0.35
N GLY A 76 -0.11 15.74 -0.26
CA GLY A 76 -0.38 15.57 -1.69
C GLY A 76 -0.87 14.19 -2.11
N LEU A 77 -0.97 13.22 -1.19
CA LEU A 77 -1.31 11.84 -1.54
C LEU A 77 -2.72 11.73 -2.11
N ARG A 78 -2.79 11.11 -3.28
CA ARG A 78 -4.02 10.83 -4.03
C ARG A 78 -4.25 9.35 -4.30
N ARG A 79 -3.17 8.56 -4.35
CA ARG A 79 -3.25 7.15 -4.73
C ARG A 79 -2.19 6.30 -4.03
N VAL A 80 -2.59 5.11 -3.58
CA VAL A 80 -1.68 4.06 -3.10
C VAL A 80 -2.06 2.77 -3.82
N ALA A 81 -1.08 2.10 -4.42
CA ALA A 81 -1.25 0.77 -5.00
C ALA A 81 -0.32 -0.21 -4.28
N VAL A 82 -0.85 -1.35 -3.85
CA VAL A 82 -0.09 -2.46 -3.29
C VAL A 82 -0.33 -3.66 -4.17
N GLU A 83 0.73 -4.12 -4.83
CA GLU A 83 0.77 -5.34 -5.63
C GLU A 83 1.34 -6.46 -4.74
N LEU A 84 0.61 -7.56 -4.58
CA LEU A 84 1.10 -8.76 -3.90
C LEU A 84 1.49 -9.79 -4.95
N LEU A 85 2.74 -10.24 -4.91
CA LEU A 85 3.31 -11.20 -5.86
C LEU A 85 3.45 -12.56 -5.13
N ASP A 86 2.51 -13.50 -5.30
CA ASP A 86 2.63 -14.92 -4.83
C ASP A 86 1.48 -15.85 -5.32
N GLU A 87 1.45 -17.14 -4.95
CA GLU A 87 0.30 -18.05 -5.16
C GLU A 87 -0.88 -17.68 -4.23
N LEU A 88 -1.67 -16.69 -4.66
CA LEU A 88 -2.67 -15.98 -3.86
C LEU A 88 -3.97 -16.74 -3.55
N GLY A 89 -4.05 -18.07 -3.68
CA GLY A 89 -5.29 -18.83 -3.52
C GLY A 89 -6.09 -18.43 -2.27
N ASP A 90 -5.56 -18.77 -1.10
CA ASP A 90 -6.18 -18.49 0.19
C ASP A 90 -5.98 -17.04 0.64
N LEU A 91 -4.88 -16.39 0.20
CA LEU A 91 -4.57 -15.00 0.56
C LEU A 91 -5.56 -14.02 -0.06
N ARG A 92 -6.02 -14.27 -1.29
CA ARG A 92 -7.04 -13.45 -1.95
C ARG A 92 -8.34 -13.45 -1.17
N ASP A 93 -8.80 -14.62 -0.74
CA ASP A 93 -10.05 -14.74 0.01
C ASP A 93 -9.91 -14.08 1.38
N ALA A 94 -8.78 -14.28 2.04
CA ALA A 94 -8.45 -13.57 3.28
C ALA A 94 -8.42 -12.04 3.11
N ILE A 95 -7.81 -11.52 2.05
CA ILE A 95 -7.79 -10.07 1.74
C ILE A 95 -9.21 -9.54 1.52
N ARG A 96 -10.06 -10.27 0.80
CA ARG A 96 -11.46 -9.87 0.58
C ARG A 96 -12.29 -9.90 1.88
N GLU A 97 -11.99 -10.83 2.77
CA GLU A 97 -12.61 -10.92 4.09
C GLU A 97 -12.32 -9.68 4.93
N VAL A 98 -11.05 -9.26 4.99
CA VAL A 98 -10.61 -8.16 5.88
C VAL A 98 -10.67 -6.77 5.24
N ILE A 99 -10.51 -6.68 3.92
CA ILE A 99 -10.67 -5.46 3.11
C ILE A 99 -11.76 -5.72 2.04
N PRO A 100 -13.05 -5.62 2.41
CA PRO A 100 -14.12 -5.67 1.44
C PRO A 100 -13.99 -4.57 0.38
N TYR A 101 -14.50 -4.84 -0.81
CA TYR A 101 -14.54 -3.87 -1.90
C TYR A 101 -15.19 -2.55 -1.45
N GLY A 102 -14.54 -1.42 -1.73
CA GLY A 102 -15.02 -0.09 -1.37
C GLY A 102 -14.78 0.30 0.09
N THR A 103 -13.91 -0.43 0.80
CA THR A 103 -13.49 -0.08 2.17
C THR A 103 -12.96 1.35 2.21
N ARG A 104 -13.38 2.13 3.21
CA ARG A 104 -12.99 3.55 3.34
C ARG A 104 -12.05 3.77 4.51
N VAL A 105 -10.92 4.44 4.26
CA VAL A 105 -9.93 4.81 5.29
C VAL A 105 -9.36 6.19 5.00
N GLY A 106 -9.38 7.11 5.97
CA GLY A 106 -8.68 8.41 5.87
C GLY A 106 -9.06 9.29 4.67
N GLY A 107 -10.28 9.12 4.11
CA GLY A 107 -10.73 9.80 2.89
C GLY A 107 -10.38 9.08 1.58
N PHE A 108 -9.83 7.87 1.67
CA PHE A 108 -9.58 6.98 0.54
C PHE A 108 -10.63 5.88 0.47
N THR A 109 -10.92 5.44 -0.75
CA THR A 109 -11.67 4.21 -1.04
C THR A 109 -10.68 3.18 -1.57
N ILE A 110 -10.71 1.98 -0.99
CA ILE A 110 -9.84 0.86 -1.33
C ILE A 110 -10.63 -0.11 -2.19
N ASP A 111 -10.12 -0.33 -3.40
CA ASP A 111 -10.64 -1.30 -4.35
C ASP A 111 -9.62 -2.42 -4.53
N THR A 112 -10.10 -3.66 -4.48
CA THR A 112 -9.29 -4.84 -4.82
C THR A 112 -9.46 -5.10 -6.31
N ARG A 113 -8.34 -5.19 -7.05
CA ARG A 113 -8.31 -5.48 -8.49
C ARG A 113 -7.56 -6.77 -8.76
N GLU A 114 -8.01 -7.44 -9.80
CA GLU A 114 -7.43 -8.70 -10.29
C GLU A 114 -6.87 -8.42 -11.68
N HIS A 115 -5.72 -9.00 -11.99
CA HIS A 115 -5.17 -9.01 -13.33
C HIS A 115 -5.36 -10.42 -13.90
N ASP A 116 -6.01 -10.53 -15.05
CA ASP A 116 -6.34 -11.83 -15.66
C ASP A 116 -5.11 -12.64 -16.12
N ASP A 117 -3.93 -12.00 -16.22
CA ASP A 117 -2.72 -12.56 -16.84
C ASP A 117 -1.61 -12.92 -15.84
N VAL A 118 -1.77 -12.58 -14.56
CA VAL A 118 -0.81 -12.85 -13.46
C VAL A 118 -1.60 -13.17 -12.20
N GLU A 119 -1.14 -14.12 -11.38
CA GLU A 119 -1.76 -14.45 -10.09
C GLU A 119 -1.48 -13.35 -9.04
N ASP A 120 -1.64 -12.09 -9.41
CA ASP A 120 -1.37 -10.91 -8.58
C ASP A 120 -2.70 -10.25 -8.16
N ILE A 121 -2.77 -9.84 -6.90
CA ILE A 121 -3.86 -9.03 -6.35
C ILE A 121 -3.34 -7.63 -6.11
N SER A 122 -4.09 -6.64 -6.59
CA SER A 122 -3.76 -5.24 -6.42
C SER A 122 -4.76 -4.60 -5.48
N LEU A 123 -4.28 -4.02 -4.39
CA LEU A 123 -5.08 -3.14 -3.54
C LEU A 123 -4.85 -1.70 -3.97
N LEU A 124 -5.89 -1.05 -4.45
CA LEU A 124 -5.85 0.32 -4.92
C LEU A 124 -6.65 1.24 -4.00
N ALA A 125 -5.95 2.07 -3.24
CA ALA A 125 -6.56 3.15 -2.49
C ALA A 125 -6.57 4.45 -3.31
N THR A 126 -7.74 5.01 -3.58
CA THR A 126 -7.90 6.31 -4.25
C THR A 126 -8.56 7.31 -3.33
N ARG A 127 -8.01 8.52 -3.28
CA ARG A 127 -8.60 9.60 -2.48
C ARG A 127 -9.87 10.09 -3.14
N GLY A 128 -10.94 10.23 -2.36
CA GLY A 128 -12.16 10.88 -2.83
C GLY A 128 -11.91 12.32 -3.30
N PRO A 129 -12.81 12.86 -4.14
CA PRO A 129 -12.78 14.26 -4.57
C PRO A 129 -12.83 15.24 -3.39
#